data_AF-A0A4U2YZP7-F1
#
_entry.id   AF-A0A4U2YZP7-F1
#
_cell.length_a   1.000
_cell.length_b   1.000
_cell.length_c   1.000
_cell.angle_alpha   90.00
_cell.angle_beta   90.00
_cell.angle_gamma   90.00
#
_symmetry.space_group_name_H-M   'P 1'
#
loop_
_entity.id
_entity.type
_entity.pdbx_description
1 polymer ?
#
loop_
_entity_poly.entity_id
_entity_poly.type
_entity_poly.pdbx_seq_one_letter_code
_entity_poly.pdbx_strand_id
1 'polypeptide(L)'
;MMNQEQLNAIKERVAKATPGPWESEETTEGHIDIFNPNQDYAICQTGNETYDCLNDGDTEFIKHAITDVPKLVAEIERLRKALEQIMEAEAPNMEGWKTEVYKIAREALGGEADE
;
A
#
# COMPACT_ATOMS: atom_id res chain seq x y z
N MET A 1 2.97 -7.49 -12.95
CA MET A 1 2.05 -7.40 -11.81
C MET A 1 2.86 -7.37 -10.51
N MET A 2 2.35 -6.79 -9.42
CA MET A 2 3.08 -6.80 -8.14
C MET A 2 3.20 -8.24 -7.62
N ASN A 3 4.42 -8.70 -7.33
CA ASN A 3 4.67 -10.06 -6.83
C ASN A 3 4.60 -10.13 -5.28
N GLN A 4 4.88 -11.31 -4.70
CA GLN A 4 4.85 -11.50 -3.24
C GLN A 4 6.00 -10.77 -2.53
N GLU A 5 7.19 -10.75 -3.12
CA GLU A 5 8.36 -10.07 -2.56
C GLU A 5 8.14 -8.55 -2.44
N GLN A 6 7.61 -7.93 -3.49
CA GLN A 6 7.26 -6.51 -3.51
C GLN A 6 6.19 -6.16 -2.48
N LEU A 7 5.16 -7.01 -2.31
CA LEU A 7 4.15 -6.82 -1.27
C LEU A 7 4.77 -6.92 0.14
N ASN A 8 5.63 -7.91 0.36
CA ASN A 8 6.34 -8.08 1.64
C ASN A 8 7.24 -6.87 1.94
N ALA A 9 7.93 -6.33 0.93
CA ALA A 9 8.76 -5.14 1.09
C ALA A 9 7.93 -3.89 1.46
N ILE A 10 6.71 -3.75 0.93
CA ILE A 10 5.78 -2.67 1.35
C ILE A 10 5.36 -2.88 2.80
N LYS A 11 4.96 -4.10 3.19
CA LYS A 11 4.58 -4.45 4.56
C LYS A 11 5.69 -4.12 5.56
N GLU A 12 6.93 -4.43 5.21
CA GLU A 12 8.08 -4.15 6.06
C GLU A 12 8.32 -2.64 6.23
N ARG A 13 8.20 -1.84 5.15
CA ARG A 13 8.30 -0.38 5.24
C ARG A 13 7.21 0.21 6.15
N VAL A 14 5.98 -0.28 6.01
CA VAL A 14 4.85 0.14 6.87
C VAL A 14 5.11 -0.21 8.33
N ALA A 15 5.57 -1.43 8.62
CA ALA A 15 5.84 -1.87 9.99
C ALA A 15 6.97 -1.11 10.69
N LYS A 16 7.93 -0.59 9.91
CA LYS A 16 9.05 0.23 10.42
C LYS A 16 8.74 1.72 10.52
N ALA A 17 7.68 2.19 9.86
CA ALA A 17 7.28 3.59 9.92
C ALA A 17 6.73 3.93 11.32
N THR A 18 6.79 5.22 11.67
CA THR A 18 6.16 5.74 12.89
C THR A 18 4.68 5.36 12.91
N PRO A 19 4.14 4.74 13.98
CA PRO A 19 2.72 4.43 14.05
C PRO A 19 1.84 5.67 13.84
N GLY A 20 0.69 5.50 13.19
CA GLY A 20 -0.31 6.55 13.01
C GLY A 20 -1.41 6.55 14.09
N PRO A 21 -2.45 7.39 13.95
CA PRO A 21 -2.61 8.38 12.88
C PRO A 21 -1.59 9.52 12.98
N TRP A 22 -1.24 10.11 11.84
CA TRP A 22 -0.45 11.33 11.80
C TRP A 22 -1.37 12.54 11.65
N GLU A 23 -0.92 13.67 12.15
CA GLU A 23 -1.57 14.99 12.05
C GLU A 23 -0.63 15.97 11.34
N SER A 24 -1.14 17.14 10.98
CA SER A 24 -0.37 18.19 10.32
C SER A 24 -0.67 19.57 10.91
N GLU A 25 0.35 20.38 11.12
CA GLU A 25 0.23 21.74 11.66
C GLU A 25 1.14 22.70 10.89
N GLU A 26 0.65 23.91 10.62
CA GLU A 26 1.45 24.99 10.05
C GLU A 26 2.28 25.65 11.16
N THR A 27 3.59 25.77 10.94
CA THR A 27 4.53 26.33 11.92
C THR A 27 4.60 27.84 11.80
N THR A 28 5.24 28.48 12.79
CA THR A 28 5.50 29.94 12.76
C THR A 28 6.46 30.35 11.65
N GLU A 29 7.18 29.39 11.06
CA GLU A 29 8.07 29.56 9.92
C GLU A 29 7.42 29.05 8.62
N GLY A 30 6.08 29.07 8.54
CA GLY A 30 5.32 28.94 7.29
C GLY A 30 5.50 27.62 6.53
N HIS A 31 5.99 26.57 7.20
CA HIS A 31 6.01 25.19 6.69
C HIS A 31 4.98 24.34 7.43
N ILE A 32 4.63 23.19 6.88
CA ILE A 32 3.72 22.24 7.53
C ILE A 32 4.53 21.07 8.06
N ASP A 33 4.44 20.84 9.37
CA ASP A 33 4.97 19.64 9.99
C ASP A 33 3.89 18.55 10.04
N ILE A 34 4.26 17.34 9.62
CA ILE A 34 3.47 16.13 9.78
C ILE A 34 4.06 15.33 10.93
N PHE A 35 3.26 15.00 11.93
CA PHE A 35 3.73 14.41 13.19
C PHE A 35 2.74 13.39 13.76
N ASN A 36 3.18 12.59 14.73
CA ASN A 36 2.28 11.80 15.57
C ASN A 36 1.99 12.61 16.84
N PRO A 37 0.72 12.87 17.21
CA PRO A 37 0.37 13.71 18.37
C PRO A 37 0.84 13.16 19.72
N ASN A 38 1.34 11.92 19.77
CA ASN A 38 1.90 11.29 20.96
C ASN A 38 3.45 11.33 20.99
N GLN A 39 4.08 12.10 20.09
CA GLN A 39 5.53 12.22 19.98
C GLN A 39 5.96 13.68 19.78
N ASP A 40 7.14 14.02 20.30
CA ASP A 40 7.65 15.39 20.31
C ASP A 40 8.56 15.71 19.12
N TYR A 41 8.36 15.05 17.97
CA TYR A 41 9.16 15.27 16.76
C TYR A 41 8.33 15.17 15.49
N ALA A 42 8.68 16.01 14.49
CA ALA A 42 8.11 15.95 13.16
C ALA A 42 8.62 14.70 12.40
N ILE A 43 7.70 14.02 11.72
CA ILE A 43 7.97 12.85 10.86
C ILE A 43 8.40 13.32 9.48
N CYS A 44 7.76 14.38 8.97
CA CYS A 44 8.00 14.96 7.67
C CYS A 44 7.64 16.45 7.73
N GLN A 45 8.34 17.26 6.95
CA GLN A 45 8.02 18.67 6.74
C GLN A 45 7.72 18.88 5.27
N THR A 46 6.63 19.59 4.97
CA THR A 46 6.24 19.97 3.61
C THR A 46 6.14 21.50 3.51
N GLY A 47 6.37 22.02 2.30
CA GLY A 47 6.41 23.47 2.05
C GLY A 47 7.71 24.15 2.50
N ASN A 48 7.86 25.40 2.08
CA ASN A 48 8.94 26.30 2.47
C ASN A 48 8.52 27.74 2.14
N GLU A 49 8.67 28.67 3.09
CA GLU A 49 8.40 30.11 2.92
C GLU A 49 9.11 30.71 1.69
N THR A 50 10.29 30.17 1.37
CA THR A 50 11.14 30.64 0.27
C THR A 50 10.55 30.32 -1.10
N TYR A 51 9.71 29.28 -1.20
CA TYR A 51 9.34 28.70 -2.50
C TYR A 51 7.84 28.61 -2.78
N ASP A 52 6.97 29.12 -1.89
CA ASP A 52 5.50 29.08 -2.03
C ASP A 52 5.01 27.72 -2.57
N CYS A 53 5.58 26.65 -2.02
CA CYS A 53 5.41 25.28 -2.49
C CYS A 53 4.49 24.46 -1.56
N LEU A 54 3.64 25.16 -0.81
CA LEU A 54 2.61 24.53 0.01
C LEU A 54 1.57 23.90 -0.92
N ASN A 55 1.60 22.57 -0.98
CA ASN A 55 0.59 21.78 -1.67
C ASN A 55 -0.15 20.96 -0.61
N ASP A 56 -1.34 21.44 -0.24
CA ASP A 56 -2.24 20.76 0.70
C ASP A 56 -2.49 19.30 0.29
N GLY A 57 -2.49 19.00 -1.02
CA GLY A 57 -2.66 17.65 -1.53
C GLY A 57 -1.52 16.71 -1.14
N ASP A 58 -0.27 17.19 -1.14
CA ASP A 58 0.89 16.39 -0.75
C ASP A 58 0.87 16.13 0.76
N THR A 59 0.55 17.16 1.56
CA THR A 59 0.40 17.05 3.01
C THR A 59 -0.69 16.03 3.37
N GLU A 60 -1.88 16.14 2.77
CA GLU A 60 -2.99 15.23 3.03
C GLU A 60 -2.66 13.79 2.61
N PHE A 61 -1.99 13.61 1.47
CA PHE A 61 -1.57 12.29 1.01
C PHE A 61 -0.56 11.65 1.97
N ILE A 62 0.49 12.37 2.36
CA ILE A 62 1.56 11.85 3.23
C ILE A 62 1.01 11.53 4.62
N LYS A 63 0.23 12.44 5.22
CA LYS A 63 -0.39 12.26 6.54
C LYS A 63 -1.25 11.00 6.61
N HIS A 64 -2.03 10.71 5.57
CA HIS A 64 -2.91 9.54 5.52
C HIS A 64 -2.22 8.25 5.06
N ALA A 65 -1.03 8.33 4.47
CA ALA A 65 -0.33 7.16 3.95
C ALA A 65 -0.14 6.07 5.00
N ILE A 66 0.15 6.43 6.26
CA ILE A 66 0.34 5.46 7.34
C ILE A 66 -0.93 4.69 7.70
N THR A 67 -2.12 5.24 7.46
CA THR A 67 -3.40 4.55 7.69
C THR A 67 -3.94 3.87 6.43
N ASP A 68 -3.68 4.43 5.27
CA ASP A 68 -4.26 3.94 4.01
C ASP A 68 -3.44 2.81 3.40
N VAL A 69 -2.11 2.87 3.45
CA VAL A 69 -1.26 1.79 2.94
C VAL A 69 -1.52 0.46 3.67
N PRO A 70 -1.64 0.38 5.00
CA PRO A 70 -2.04 -0.87 5.67
C PRO A 70 -3.40 -1.41 5.22
N LYS A 71 -4.40 -0.54 5.00
CA LYS A 71 -5.74 -0.96 4.51
C LYS A 71 -5.64 -1.53 3.10
N LEU A 72 -4.89 -0.87 2.21
CA LEU A 72 -4.65 -1.34 0.86
C LEU A 72 -3.91 -2.67 0.85
N VAL A 73 -2.89 -2.84 1.68
CA VAL A 73 -2.19 -4.12 1.86
C VAL A 73 -3.15 -5.22 2.30
N ALA A 74 -3.99 -4.96 3.31
CA ALA A 74 -4.97 -5.94 3.79
C ALA A 74 -5.96 -6.35 2.70
N GLU A 75 -6.42 -5.40 1.89
CA GLU A 75 -7.34 -5.69 0.78
C GLU A 75 -6.66 -6.50 -0.33
N ILE A 76 -5.40 -6.21 -0.65
CA ILE A 76 -4.62 -6.99 -1.61
C ILE A 76 -4.45 -8.43 -1.11
N GLU A 77 -4.15 -8.63 0.18
CA GLU A 77 -4.05 -9.98 0.77
C GLU A 77 -5.38 -10.73 0.71
N ARG A 78 -6.49 -10.05 1.01
CA ARG A 78 -7.84 -10.61 0.89
C ARG A 78 -8.15 -11.07 -0.53
N LEU A 79 -7.83 -10.23 -1.53
CA LEU A 79 -8.05 -10.53 -2.95
C LEU A 79 -7.16 -11.68 -3.42
N ARG A 80 -5.88 -11.70 -3.05
CA ARG A 80 -4.97 -12.80 -3.38
C ARG A 80 -5.46 -14.14 -2.81
N LYS A 81 -5.90 -14.15 -1.55
CA LYS A 81 -6.50 -15.34 -0.94
C LYS A 81 -7.74 -15.82 -1.68
N ALA A 82 -8.60 -14.91 -2.15
CA ALA A 82 -9.77 -15.28 -2.94
C ALA A 82 -9.37 -15.92 -4.29
N LEU A 83 -8.33 -15.40 -4.95
CA LEU A 83 -7.80 -15.99 -6.19
C LEU A 83 -7.20 -17.39 -5.96
N GLU A 84 -6.47 -17.58 -4.86
CA GLU A 84 -5.96 -18.91 -4.46
C GLU A 84 -7.10 -19.91 -4.26
N GLN A 85 -8.17 -19.52 -3.57
CA GLN A 85 -9.36 -20.36 -3.37
C GLN A 85 -10.04 -20.73 -4.69
N ILE A 86 -10.11 -19.81 -5.65
CA ILE A 86 -10.63 -20.09 -6.98
C ILE A 86 -9.74 -21.12 -7.69
N MET A 87 -8.41 -20.96 -7.63
CA MET A 87 -7.49 -21.93 -8.24
C MET A 87 -7.59 -23.33 -7.62
N GLU A 88 -7.78 -23.41 -6.30
CA GLU A 88 -8.00 -24.68 -5.60
C GLU A 88 -9.32 -25.35 -5.99
N ALA A 89 -10.40 -24.56 -6.13
CA ALA A 89 -11.71 -25.05 -6.55
C ALA A 89 -11.72 -25.55 -8.01
N GLU A 90 -10.92 -24.93 -8.88
CA GLU A 90 -10.78 -25.33 -10.28
C GLU A 90 -9.85 -26.54 -10.48
N ALA A 91 -8.99 -26.85 -9.51
CA ALA A 91 -8.01 -27.93 -9.64
C ALA A 91 -8.58 -29.30 -10.01
N PRO A 92 -9.74 -29.75 -9.47
CA PRO A 92 -10.38 -31.00 -9.86
C PRO A 92 -10.97 -30.99 -11.29
N ASN A 93 -11.27 -29.81 -11.84
CA ASN A 93 -11.83 -29.66 -13.19
C ASN A 93 -10.74 -29.65 -14.28
N MET A 94 -9.46 -29.60 -13.90
CA MET A 94 -8.32 -29.64 -14.81
C MET A 94 -8.00 -31.08 -15.24
N GLU A 95 -8.87 -31.73 -16.00
CA GLU A 95 -8.57 -32.99 -16.71
C GLU A 95 -7.57 -32.74 -17.86
N GLY A 96 -6.31 -32.46 -17.50
CA GLY A 96 -5.19 -32.29 -18.46
C GLY A 96 -5.09 -30.92 -19.15
N TRP A 97 -6.03 -30.01 -18.91
CA TRP A 97 -6.02 -28.65 -19.46
C TRP A 97 -6.35 -27.62 -18.38
N LYS A 98 -5.66 -26.47 -18.40
CA LYS A 98 -5.94 -25.34 -17.48
C LYS A 98 -7.20 -24.62 -17.94
N THR A 99 -8.17 -24.45 -17.05
CA THR A 99 -9.37 -23.64 -17.32
C THR A 99 -8.97 -22.17 -17.51
N GLU A 100 -9.76 -21.41 -18.25
CA GLU A 100 -9.50 -19.98 -18.47
C GLU A 100 -9.49 -19.20 -17.14
N VAL A 101 -10.36 -19.60 -16.21
CA VAL A 101 -10.44 -19.05 -14.85
C VAL A 101 -9.14 -19.28 -14.09
N TYR A 102 -8.57 -20.49 -14.16
CA TYR A 102 -7.29 -20.80 -13.53
C TYR A 102 -6.14 -19.96 -14.12
N LYS A 103 -6.10 -19.79 -15.45
CA LYS A 103 -5.07 -18.97 -16.12
C LYS A 103 -5.13 -17.51 -15.66
N ILE A 104 -6.32 -16.91 -15.66
CA ILE A 104 -6.54 -15.53 -15.20
C ILE A 104 -6.12 -15.38 -13.74
N ALA A 105 -6.53 -16.31 -12.86
CA ALA A 105 -6.17 -16.26 -11.45
C ALA A 105 -4.66 -16.39 -11.21
N ARG A 106 -3.99 -17.27 -11.97
CA ARG A 106 -2.53 -17.44 -11.92
C ARG A 106 -1.78 -16.20 -12.38
N GLU A 107 -2.19 -15.60 -13.50
CA GLU A 107 -1.62 -14.34 -13.99
C GLU A 107 -1.85 -13.20 -12.98
N ALA A 108 -3.05 -13.14 -12.38
CA ALA A 108 -3.43 -12.19 -11.33
C ALA A 108 -2.63 -12.32 -10.02
N LEU A 109 -1.94 -13.44 -9.80
CA LEU A 109 -1.02 -13.65 -8.68
C LEU A 109 0.45 -13.39 -9.07
N GLY A 110 0.70 -12.97 -10.31
CA GLY A 110 2.04 -12.74 -10.84
C GLY A 110 2.76 -14.02 -11.27
N GLY A 111 2.05 -15.13 -11.44
CA GLY A 111 2.56 -16.30 -12.15
C GLY A 111 2.71 -16.00 -13.64
N GLU A 112 3.69 -16.62 -14.30
CA GLU A 112 3.80 -16.55 -15.75
C GLU A 112 2.53 -17.13 -16.39
N ALA A 113 1.97 -16.39 -17.35
CA ALA A 113 0.96 -16.91 -18.25
C ALA A 113 1.61 -18.03 -19.06
N ASP A 114 1.05 -19.24 -19.00
CA ASP A 114 1.53 -20.32 -19.86
C ASP A 114 1.21 -19.97 -21.32
N GLU A 115 2.26 -19.86 -22.16
CA GLU A 115 2.15 -19.68 -23.62
C GLU A 115 1.40 -20.83 -24.31
#